data_AF-A0A2R7MER8-F1
#
_entry.id   AF-A0A2R7MER8-F1
#
_cell.length_a   1.000
_cell.length_b   1.000
_cell.length_c   1.000
_cell.angle_alpha   90.00
_cell.angle_beta   90.00
_cell.angle_gamma   90.00
#
_symmetry.space_group_name_H-M   'P 1'
#
loop_
_entity.id
_entity.type
_entity.pdbx_description
1 polymer ?
#
loop_
_entity_poly.entity_id
_entity_poly.type
_entity_poly.pdbx_seq_one_letter_code
_entity_poly.pdbx_strand_id
1 'polypeptide(L)' 'MKKRILKVFIINIMILSLTAYIMGLTDSAFRQVYPSENGISYLINSMKYFVLWVLPYWWLIITGGALLLTFLYVIVRRK' A
#
# COMPACT_ATOMS: atom_id res chain seq x y z
N MET A 1 16.83 -20.00 2.79
CA MET A 1 15.36 -19.89 2.65
C MET A 1 14.78 -18.62 3.29
N LYS A 2 15.12 -18.26 4.53
CA LYS A 2 14.60 -17.07 5.24
C LYS A 2 14.72 -15.76 4.44
N LYS A 3 15.88 -15.50 3.80
CA LYS A 3 16.10 -14.32 2.94
C LYS A 3 15.10 -14.22 1.77
N ARG A 4 14.68 -15.35 1.18
CA ARG A 4 13.74 -15.36 0.05
C ARG A 4 12.30 -15.12 0.51
N ILE A 5 11.91 -15.66 1.67
CA ILE A 5 10.60 -15.41 2.28
C ILE A 5 10.48 -13.94 2.67
N LEU A 6 11.52 -13.37 3.30
CA LEU A 6 11.55 -11.93 3.62
C LEU A 6 11.44 -11.06 2.36
N LYS A 7 12.13 -11.43 1.27
CA LYS A 7 12.00 -10.72 -0.01
C LYS A 7 10.57 -10.76 -0.55
N VAL A 8 9.90 -11.91 -0.48
CA VAL A 8 8.49 -12.05 -0.91
C VAL A 8 7.57 -11.20 -0.04
N PHE A 9 7.78 -11.20 1.28
CA PHE A 9 7.01 -10.36 2.19
C PHE A 9 7.14 -8.86 1.87
N ILE A 10 8.36 -8.37 1.66
CA ILE A 10 8.61 -6.97 1.28
C ILE A 10 7.94 -6.64 -0.05
N ILE A 11 8.04 -7.52 -1.05
CA ILE A 11 7.36 -7.34 -2.34
C ILE A 11 5.85 -7.25 -2.15
N ASN A 12 5.25 -8.12 -1.33
CA ASN A 12 3.82 -8.07 -1.03
C ASN A 12 3.40 -6.77 -0.35
N ILE A 13 4.19 -6.27 0.61
CA ILE A 13 3.95 -4.96 1.23
C ILE A 13 3.99 -3.86 0.16
N MET A 14 5.00 -3.85 -0.70
CA MET A 14 5.14 -2.82 -1.74
C MET A 14 3.96 -2.83 -2.72
N ILE A 15 3.54 -4.01 -3.18
CA ILE A 15 2.41 -4.16 -4.09
C ILE A 15 1.13 -3.68 -3.42
N LEU A 16 0.83 -4.14 -2.20
CA LEU A 16 -0.39 -3.74 -1.49
C LEU A 16 -0.40 -2.25 -1.15
N SER A 17 0.76 -1.69 -0.80
CA SER A 17 0.91 -0.24 -0.55
C SER A 17 0.65 0.57 -1.82
N LEU A 18 1.16 0.12 -2.97
CA LEU A 18 0.91 0.76 -4.26
C LEU A 18 -0.57 0.66 -4.67
N THR A 19 -1.21 -0.49 -4.44
CA THR A 19 -2.64 -0.65 -4.68
C THR A 19 -3.46 0.29 -3.78
N ALA A 20 -3.14 0.35 -2.49
CA ALA A 20 -3.79 1.26 -1.55
C ALA A 20 -3.57 2.73 -1.95
N TYR A 21 -2.38 3.09 -2.44
CA TYR A 21 -2.12 4.41 -2.98
C TYR A 21 -3.09 4.77 -4.10
N ILE A 22 -3.17 3.93 -5.13
CA ILE A 22 -4.03 4.16 -6.30
C ILE A 22 -5.50 4.26 -5.88
N MET A 23 -5.97 3.36 -5.02
CA MET A 23 -7.34 3.41 -4.50
C MET A 23 -7.60 4.69 -3.69
N GLY A 24 -6.63 5.13 -2.89
CA GLY A 24 -6.72 6.37 -2.11
C GLY A 24 -6.91 7.62 -2.98
N LEU A 25 -6.41 7.63 -4.22
CA LEU A 25 -6.62 8.76 -5.14
C LEU A 25 -8.06 8.88 -5.64
N THR A 26 -8.82 7.79 -5.59
CA THR A 26 -10.25 7.78 -5.96
C THR A 26 -11.17 8.19 -4.82
N ASP A 27 -10.64 8.33 -3.61
CA ASP A 27 -11.40 8.71 -2.43
C ASP A 27 -11.90 10.16 -2.53
N SER A 28 -13.18 10.37 -2.20
CA SER A 28 -13.75 11.70 -2.06
C SER A 28 -13.01 12.56 -1.01
N ALA A 29 -12.51 11.94 0.06
CA ALA A 29 -11.79 12.65 1.12
C ALA A 29 -10.49 13.28 0.62
N PHE A 30 -9.80 12.63 -0.34
CA PHE A 30 -8.61 13.21 -0.96
C PHE A 30 -8.92 14.53 -1.66
N ARG A 31 -9.97 14.56 -2.48
CA ARG A 31 -10.37 15.77 -3.23
C ARG A 31 -10.87 16.89 -2.32
N GLN A 32 -11.47 16.54 -1.19
CA GLN A 32 -12.03 17.51 -0.24
C GLN A 32 -10.98 18.13 0.67
N VAL A 33 -10.05 17.33 1.21
CA VAL A 33 -9.05 17.78 2.19
C VAL A 33 -7.79 18.32 1.51
N TYR A 34 -7.47 17.83 0.31
CA TYR A 34 -6.29 18.22 -0.44
C TYR A 34 -6.63 18.73 -1.85
N PRO A 35 -7.34 19.87 -1.96
CA PRO A 35 -7.64 20.47 -3.25
C PRO A 35 -6.33 20.82 -3.99
N SER A 36 -6.32 20.61 -5.30
CA SER A 36 -5.14 20.81 -6.14
C SER A 36 -5.49 21.63 -7.36
N GLU A 37 -4.76 22.73 -7.56
CA GLU A 37 -5.00 23.69 -8.63
C GLU A 37 -4.24 23.34 -9.92
N ASN A 38 -3.18 22.53 -9.80
CA ASN A 38 -2.35 22.10 -10.92
C ASN A 38 -1.75 20.70 -10.69
N GLY A 39 -1.18 20.10 -11.74
CA GLY A 39 -0.65 18.73 -11.69
C GLY A 39 0.49 18.52 -10.68
N ILE A 40 1.32 19.54 -10.43
CA ILE A 40 2.41 19.45 -9.44
C ILE A 40 1.84 19.41 -8.02
N SER A 41 0.91 20.31 -7.71
CA SER A 41 0.21 20.32 -6.42
C SER A 41 -0.56 19.03 -6.18
N TYR A 42 -1.15 18.45 -7.23
CA TYR A 42 -1.82 17.15 -7.17
C TYR A 42 -0.88 16.03 -6.76
N LEU A 43 0.31 15.94 -7.37
CA LEU A 43 1.31 14.94 -7.02
C LEU A 43 1.83 15.08 -5.58
N ILE A 44 2.04 16.31 -5.11
CA ILE A 44 2.50 16.55 -3.74
C ILE A 44 1.39 16.19 -2.74
N ASN A 45 0.17 16.61 -3.03
CA ASN A 45 -1.00 16.35 -2.19
C ASN A 45 -1.36 14.88 -2.15
N SER A 46 -1.26 14.16 -3.28
CA SER A 46 -1.51 12.72 -3.34
C SER A 46 -0.55 11.95 -2.45
N MET A 47 0.74 12.33 -2.47
CA MET A 47 1.75 11.75 -1.58
C MET A 47 1.48 12.07 -0.11
N LYS A 48 1.10 13.31 0.21
CA LYS A 48 0.73 13.71 1.58
C LYS A 48 -0.46 12.90 2.07
N TYR A 49 -1.53 12.82 1.29
CA TYR A 49 -2.73 12.05 1.63
C TYR A 49 -2.38 10.58 1.87
N PHE A 50 -1.56 10.00 0.99
CA PHE A 50 -1.16 8.61 1.15
C PHE A 50 -0.38 8.36 2.44
N VAL A 51 0.67 9.15 2.70
CA VAL A 51 1.56 8.94 3.84
C VAL A 51 0.87 9.25 5.16
N LEU A 52 0.03 10.29 5.21
CA LEU A 52 -0.58 10.77 6.45
C LEU A 52 -1.91 10.12 6.79
N TRP A 53 -2.65 9.64 5.77
CA TRP A 53 -4.00 9.09 5.95
C TRP A 53 -4.10 7.64 5.52
N VAL A 54 -3.89 7.36 4.24
CA VAL A 54 -4.16 6.03 3.68
C VAL A 54 -3.25 4.98 4.29
N LEU A 55 -1.94 5.23 4.36
CA LEU A 55 -0.96 4.26 4.82
C LEU A 55 -1.15 3.92 6.30
N PRO A 56 -1.33 4.88 7.25
CA PRO A 56 -1.65 4.56 8.64
C PRO A 56 -2.98 3.81 8.80
N TYR A 57 -4.03 4.25 8.11
CA TYR A 57 -5.36 3.65 8.23
C TYR A 57 -5.40 2.21 7.68
N TRP A 58 -4.77 1.99 6.52
CA TRP A 58 -4.73 0.68 5.86
C TRP A 58 -3.55 -0.19 6.32
N TRP A 59 -2.69 0.28 7.23
CA TRP A 59 -1.46 -0.42 7.62
C TRP A 59 -1.70 -1.86 8.06
N LEU A 60 -2.71 -2.08 8.90
CA LEU A 60 -3.05 -3.43 9.41
C LEU A 60 -3.52 -4.36 8.29
N ILE A 61 -4.28 -3.84 7.32
CA ILE A 61 -4.77 -4.61 6.17
C ILE A 61 -3.60 -4.94 5.23
N ILE A 62 -2.71 -3.97 4.97
CA ILE A 62 -1.52 -4.14 4.12
C ILE A 62 -0.58 -5.18 4.75
N THR A 63 -0.26 -5.04 6.03
CA THR A 63 0.66 -5.95 6.73
C THR A 63 0.04 -7.33 6.92
N GLY A 64 -1.22 -7.42 7.34
CA GLY A 64 -1.95 -8.68 7.48
C GLY A 64 -2.10 -9.41 6.15
N GLY A 65 -2.50 -8.70 5.10
CA GLY A 65 -2.58 -9.24 3.73
C GLY A 65 -1.23 -9.72 3.22
N ALA A 66 -0.16 -8.95 3.44
CA ALA A 66 1.19 -9.35 3.05
C ALA A 66 1.66 -10.61 3.80
N LEU A 67 1.37 -10.74 5.10
CA LEU A 67 1.66 -11.93 5.88
C LEU A 67 0.91 -13.15 5.32
N LEU A 68 -0.39 -12.99 5.05
CA LEU A 68 -1.23 -14.07 4.54
C LEU A 68 -0.77 -14.55 3.16
N LEU A 69 -0.48 -13.63 2.23
CA LEU A 69 0.07 -13.97 0.91
C LEU A 69 1.44 -14.64 1.00
N THR A 70 2.30 -14.16 1.90
CA THR A 70 3.62 -14.77 2.12
C THR A 70 3.49 -16.17 2.71
N PHE A 71 2.54 -16.38 3.63
CA PHE A 71 2.25 -17.68 4.21
C PHE A 71 1.73 -18.66 3.15
N LEU A 72 0.81 -18.23 2.29
CA LEU A 72 0.35 -19.01 1.14
C LEU A 72 1.50 -19.39 0.20
N TYR A 73 2.39 -18.45 -0.13
CA TYR A 73 3.59 -18.73 -0.92
C TYR A 73 4.46 -19.82 -0.29
N VAL A 74 4.63 -19.80 1.03
CA VAL A 74 5.41 -20.81 1.75
C VAL A 74 4.73 -22.17 1.70
N ILE A 75 3.41 -22.24 1.87
CA ILE A 75 2.65 -23.50 1.80
C ILE A 75 2.76 -24.11 0.40
N VAL A 76 2.49 -23.32 -0.64
CA VAL A 76 2.50 -23.80 -2.03
C VAL A 76 3.88 -24.28 -2.43
N ARG A 77 4.94 -23.62 -1.98
CA ARG A 77 6.32 -23.99 -2.31
C ARG A 77 6.88 -25.17 -1.50
N ARG A 78 6.21 -25.56 -0.42
CA ARG A 78 6.56 -26.76 0.36
C ARG A 78 5.88 -28.02 -0.18
N LYS A 79 4.82 -27.88 -0.98
CA LYS A 79 4.33 -28.95 -1.85
C LYS A 79 5.22 -29.06 -3.08
#